data_AF-A0A1V4RE17-F1
#
_entry.id   AF-A0A1V4RE17-F1
#
_cell.length_a   1.000
_cell.length_b   1.000
_cell.length_c   1.000
_cell.angle_alpha   90.00
_cell.angle_beta   90.00
_cell.angle_gamma   90.00
#
_symmetry.space_group_name_H-M   'P 1'
#
loop_
_entity.id
_entity.type
_entity.pdbx_description
1 polymer ?
#
loop_
_entity_poly.entity_id
_entity_poly.type
_entity_poly.pdbx_seq_one_letter_code
_entity_poly.pdbx_strand_id
1 'polypeptide(L)'
;KIYDLPLSGIGLDFVSADENIRTIRKYGFPKDKTLFCGIINGRNPKRANIISKAKIINEIIRNAHIKYNKIALSNSCPLFHLPVTLENEHRMRKGVKNKLSFAKEKLYELQLIKGVFENNTKEAKKWSRGIETEKVSTASKKFDTLSLDKKEFTKRKMLHDKLFGLPLFPTTTIGSFPQDAELRKIRLDFKKRRISSKDYDKYIKSKIKDLIGIQEKHGLDVLVHGEFERTDMVEFFAQKLDGFITTDNGWVISYGTRVYRPPIIHAPIKRSRPITIKEITFAQEIAHKPVKGIFTGPVTIIAWSYNLRKEPVHKVAFELSRALNKEAMELVKNNINFIQIDEPAIKEYAPLREKKRNIYFSWAVRSFNLTAKLPKNVQIHTHMCYSEFSDIIKWILKMNFDVITIEAAREEANIINSFKNIKMTKQIGPGVWDIHSKYPANRKTMENVISTAIKVFGKDKVWINPDCGLKTRGWPEVNISLARMVKIAKDYRKRYA
;
A
#
# COMPACT_ATOMS: atom_id res chain seq x y z
N LYS A 1 -5.74 22.58 -29.14
CA LYS A 1 -6.51 21.84 -28.12
C LYS A 1 -6.75 20.41 -28.64
N ILE A 2 -7.07 19.41 -27.79
CA ILE A 2 -7.29 18.02 -28.26
C ILE A 2 -8.33 17.96 -29.40
N TYR A 3 -9.34 18.82 -29.37
CA TYR A 3 -10.38 18.91 -30.41
C TYR A 3 -9.87 19.36 -31.78
N ASP A 4 -8.74 20.06 -31.84
CA ASP A 4 -8.17 20.61 -33.09
C ASP A 4 -7.24 19.60 -33.77
N LEU A 5 -6.97 18.45 -33.12
CA LEU A 5 -6.15 17.40 -33.70
C LEU A 5 -6.91 16.65 -34.81
N PRO A 6 -6.20 16.16 -35.85
CA PRO A 6 -6.79 15.43 -36.98
C PRO A 6 -7.16 13.98 -36.58
N LEU A 7 -7.98 13.83 -35.54
CA LEU A 7 -8.45 12.55 -35.01
C LEU A 7 -9.90 12.31 -35.44
N SER A 8 -10.23 11.07 -35.81
CA SER A 8 -11.59 10.64 -36.15
C SER A 8 -12.48 10.39 -34.91
N GLY A 9 -11.86 10.20 -33.73
CA GLY A 9 -12.59 10.02 -32.48
C GLY A 9 -11.72 10.21 -31.25
N ILE A 10 -12.37 10.49 -30.11
CA ILE A 10 -11.73 10.81 -28.84
C ILE A 10 -12.40 10.01 -27.73
N GLY A 11 -11.62 9.30 -26.93
CA GLY A 11 -12.09 8.61 -25.73
C GLY A 11 -11.99 9.45 -24.47
N LEU A 12 -13.09 9.53 -23.73
CA LEU A 12 -13.16 10.29 -22.48
C LEU A 12 -13.67 9.40 -21.35
N ASP A 13 -12.97 9.46 -20.22
CA ASP A 13 -13.36 8.82 -18.96
C ASP A 13 -14.41 9.68 -18.23
N PHE A 14 -15.64 9.18 -18.12
CA PHE A 14 -16.74 9.83 -17.38
C PHE A 14 -17.02 9.17 -16.01
N VAL A 15 -16.06 8.40 -15.50
CA VAL A 15 -16.17 7.66 -14.24
C VAL A 15 -15.21 8.20 -13.19
N SER A 16 -13.94 8.42 -13.54
CA SER A 16 -12.92 8.78 -12.54
C SER A 16 -13.02 10.23 -12.05
N ALA A 17 -13.70 11.08 -12.80
CA ALA A 17 -13.75 12.52 -12.56
C ALA A 17 -14.94 13.20 -13.25
N ASP A 18 -15.52 14.19 -12.59
CA ASP A 18 -16.60 15.03 -13.15
C ASP A 18 -16.07 16.09 -14.13
N GLU A 19 -14.76 16.28 -14.23
CA GLU A 19 -14.21 17.36 -15.07
C GLU A 19 -14.50 17.18 -16.56
N ASN A 20 -14.59 15.94 -17.05
CA ASN A 20 -14.92 15.69 -18.46
C ASN A 20 -16.37 16.04 -18.77
N ILE A 21 -17.33 15.67 -17.90
CA ILE A 21 -18.73 16.07 -18.09
C ILE A 21 -18.91 17.58 -17.97
N ARG A 22 -18.20 18.25 -17.04
CA ARG A 22 -18.19 19.72 -16.95
C ARG A 22 -17.60 20.39 -18.20
N THR A 23 -16.57 19.81 -18.78
CA THR A 23 -15.94 20.32 -20.02
C THR A 23 -16.91 20.19 -21.19
N ILE A 24 -17.59 19.05 -21.33
CA ILE A 24 -18.63 18.84 -22.34
C ILE A 24 -19.78 19.83 -22.16
N ARG A 25 -20.29 20.03 -20.93
CA ARG A 25 -21.33 21.03 -20.63
C ARG A 25 -20.93 22.46 -21.03
N LYS A 26 -19.64 22.81 -20.89
CA LYS A 26 -19.17 24.17 -21.15
C LYS A 26 -18.84 24.42 -22.62
N TYR A 27 -18.28 23.45 -23.32
CA TYR A 27 -17.68 23.66 -24.64
C TYR A 27 -18.26 22.76 -25.75
N GLY A 28 -19.17 21.83 -25.42
CA GLY A 28 -19.66 20.83 -26.35
C GLY A 28 -18.59 19.81 -26.77
N PHE A 29 -18.86 19.12 -27.88
CA PHE A 29 -17.93 18.19 -28.52
C PHE A 29 -17.92 18.41 -30.05
N PRO A 30 -16.78 18.20 -30.74
CA PRO A 30 -16.71 18.38 -32.19
C PRO A 30 -17.67 17.45 -32.93
N LYS A 31 -18.49 18.01 -33.84
CA LYS A 31 -19.55 17.26 -34.55
C LYS A 31 -18.99 16.28 -35.59
N ASP A 32 -17.78 16.53 -36.08
CA ASP A 32 -17.04 15.68 -37.03
C ASP A 32 -16.50 14.41 -36.37
N LYS A 33 -16.25 14.42 -35.06
CA LYS A 33 -15.56 13.34 -34.33
C LYS A 33 -16.51 12.39 -33.61
N THR A 34 -16.07 11.15 -33.41
CA THR A 34 -16.77 10.16 -32.58
C THR A 34 -16.32 10.26 -31.12
N LEU A 35 -17.26 10.32 -30.19
CA LEU A 35 -16.99 10.25 -28.75
C LEU A 35 -17.02 8.79 -28.28
N PHE A 36 -15.87 8.26 -27.85
CA PHE A 36 -15.83 7.01 -27.09
C PHE A 36 -16.16 7.32 -25.63
N CYS A 37 -17.42 7.07 -25.26
CA CYS A 37 -17.99 7.39 -23.97
C CYS A 37 -17.63 6.33 -22.93
N GLY A 38 -16.54 6.58 -22.19
CA GLY A 38 -16.04 5.72 -21.13
C GLY A 38 -16.91 5.79 -19.87
N ILE A 39 -17.93 4.93 -19.78
CA ILE A 39 -19.02 5.07 -18.80
C ILE A 39 -19.07 3.95 -17.75
N ILE A 40 -18.41 2.83 -18.03
CA ILE A 40 -18.29 1.66 -17.14
C ILE A 40 -16.90 1.63 -16.48
N ASN A 41 -16.86 1.53 -15.15
CA ASN A 41 -15.61 1.57 -14.39
C ASN A 41 -14.74 0.33 -14.67
N GLY A 42 -13.53 0.54 -15.18
CA GLY A 42 -12.54 -0.53 -15.40
C GLY A 42 -11.55 -0.75 -14.26
N ARG A 43 -11.63 0.00 -13.15
CA ARG A 43 -10.71 -0.08 -11.99
C ARG A 43 -11.39 -0.43 -10.67
N ASN A 44 -12.72 -0.53 -10.65
CA ASN A 44 -13.45 -0.92 -9.45
C ASN A 44 -14.57 -1.91 -9.81
N PRO A 45 -14.68 -3.04 -9.08
CA PRO A 45 -15.61 -4.12 -9.40
C PRO A 45 -17.03 -3.81 -8.93
N LYS A 46 -17.35 -2.61 -8.46
CA LYS A 46 -18.72 -2.24 -8.08
C LYS A 46 -19.65 -2.32 -9.29
N ARG A 47 -20.77 -3.03 -9.13
CA ARG A 47 -21.82 -3.15 -10.15
C ARG A 47 -22.42 -1.77 -10.47
N ALA A 48 -22.63 -1.50 -11.75
CA ALA A 48 -23.23 -0.25 -12.22
C ALA A 48 -24.76 -0.31 -12.19
N ASN A 49 -25.39 0.83 -11.84
CA ASN A 49 -26.80 1.05 -12.12
C ASN A 49 -26.94 1.46 -13.59
N ILE A 50 -27.35 0.52 -14.45
CA ILE A 50 -27.45 0.68 -15.91
C ILE A 50 -28.41 1.81 -16.29
N ILE A 51 -29.54 1.91 -15.61
CA ILE A 51 -30.54 2.96 -15.87
C ILE A 51 -29.95 4.34 -15.58
N SER A 52 -29.19 4.47 -14.49
CA SER A 52 -28.49 5.71 -14.19
C SER A 52 -27.39 6.03 -15.20
N LYS A 53 -26.63 5.02 -15.68
CA LYS A 53 -25.61 5.23 -16.71
C LYS A 53 -26.22 5.69 -18.04
N ALA A 54 -27.35 5.11 -18.45
CA ALA A 54 -28.09 5.57 -19.63
C ALA A 54 -28.57 7.03 -19.50
N LYS A 55 -29.04 7.45 -18.31
CA LYS A 55 -29.39 8.85 -18.04
C LYS A 55 -28.18 9.79 -18.19
N ILE A 56 -27.01 9.39 -17.67
CA ILE A 56 -25.77 10.17 -17.82
C ILE A 56 -25.37 10.27 -19.30
N ILE A 57 -25.48 9.20 -20.07
CA ILE A 57 -25.18 9.21 -21.51
C ILE A 57 -26.11 10.17 -22.26
N ASN A 58 -27.41 10.15 -21.99
CA ASN A 58 -28.36 11.13 -22.54
C ASN A 58 -28.02 12.57 -22.15
N GLU A 59 -27.49 12.78 -20.95
CA GLU A 59 -26.98 14.08 -20.53
C GLU A 59 -25.74 14.50 -21.34
N ILE A 60 -24.80 13.58 -21.54
CA ILE A 60 -23.58 13.81 -22.33
C ILE A 60 -23.96 14.15 -23.78
N ILE A 61 -24.86 13.39 -24.41
CA ILE A 61 -25.35 13.63 -25.78
C ILE A 61 -25.90 15.05 -25.92
N ARG A 62 -26.81 15.44 -25.03
CA ARG A 62 -27.45 16.76 -25.07
C ARG A 62 -26.44 17.89 -24.93
N ASN A 63 -25.52 17.77 -23.99
CA ASN A 63 -24.50 18.79 -23.74
C ASN A 63 -23.37 18.80 -24.80
N ALA A 64 -23.09 17.66 -25.42
CA ALA A 64 -22.09 17.56 -26.48
C ALA A 64 -22.59 18.11 -27.83
N HIS A 65 -23.91 18.27 -28.01
CA HIS A 65 -24.54 18.68 -29.27
C HIS A 65 -24.18 17.77 -30.46
N ILE A 66 -24.06 16.46 -30.20
CA ILE A 66 -23.77 15.43 -31.20
C ILE A 66 -24.92 14.44 -31.36
N LYS A 67 -24.98 13.78 -32.52
CA LYS A 67 -25.97 12.73 -32.82
C LYS A 67 -25.59 11.41 -32.16
N TYR A 68 -26.58 10.53 -31.95
CA TYR A 68 -26.37 9.18 -31.37
C TYR A 68 -25.33 8.35 -32.13
N ASN A 69 -25.29 8.44 -33.46
CA ASN A 69 -24.32 7.72 -34.30
C ASN A 69 -22.88 8.23 -34.17
N LYS A 70 -22.64 9.30 -33.41
CA LYS A 70 -21.30 9.82 -33.06
C LYS A 70 -20.85 9.40 -31.66
N ILE A 71 -21.52 8.43 -31.03
CA ILE A 71 -21.13 7.90 -29.72
C ILE A 71 -20.87 6.40 -29.79
N ALA A 72 -19.70 6.00 -29.30
CA ALA A 72 -19.36 4.61 -29.03
C ALA A 72 -19.30 4.38 -27.52
N LEU A 73 -20.03 3.38 -27.01
CA LEU A 73 -19.96 3.01 -25.59
C LEU A 73 -18.64 2.30 -25.30
N SER A 74 -18.01 2.62 -24.16
CA SER A 74 -16.79 1.95 -23.72
C SER A 74 -16.66 1.89 -22.21
N ASN A 75 -15.78 1.00 -21.74
CA ASN A 75 -15.20 1.07 -20.40
C ASN A 75 -14.34 2.33 -20.27
N SER A 76 -14.32 2.93 -19.09
CA SER A 76 -13.66 4.21 -18.82
C SER A 76 -12.14 4.14 -18.88
N CYS A 77 -11.60 2.95 -18.68
CA CYS A 77 -10.18 2.61 -18.67
C CYS A 77 -10.04 1.09 -18.86
N PRO A 78 -8.84 0.55 -19.18
CA PRO A 78 -8.66 -0.87 -19.44
C PRO A 78 -9.19 -1.80 -18.34
N LEU A 79 -9.85 -2.90 -18.74
CA LEU A 79 -10.47 -3.85 -17.81
C LEU A 79 -9.47 -4.79 -17.11
N PHE A 80 -8.20 -4.81 -17.52
CA PHE A 80 -7.17 -5.66 -16.89
C PHE A 80 -6.87 -5.27 -15.43
N HIS A 81 -7.39 -4.12 -14.96
CA HIS A 81 -7.37 -3.74 -13.55
C HIS A 81 -8.49 -4.39 -12.74
N LEU A 82 -9.31 -5.26 -13.33
CA LEU A 82 -10.31 -6.10 -12.66
C LEU A 82 -9.96 -7.57 -12.82
N PRO A 83 -10.44 -8.44 -11.92
CA PRO A 83 -10.39 -9.87 -12.18
C PRO A 83 -11.26 -10.23 -13.39
N VAL A 84 -11.11 -11.47 -13.86
CA VAL A 84 -11.77 -11.92 -15.11
C VAL A 84 -13.28 -12.03 -14.95
N THR A 85 -13.77 -12.81 -13.98
CA THR A 85 -15.21 -13.08 -13.82
C THR A 85 -15.58 -13.50 -12.39
N LEU A 86 -16.81 -13.17 -11.99
CA LEU A 86 -17.41 -13.62 -10.73
C LEU A 86 -17.89 -15.08 -10.74
N GLU A 87 -17.90 -15.74 -11.90
CA GLU A 87 -18.44 -17.10 -12.08
C GLU A 87 -17.87 -18.09 -11.04
N ASN A 88 -16.55 -18.07 -10.86
CA ASN A 88 -15.80 -18.99 -9.99
C ASN A 88 -15.59 -18.48 -8.55
N GLU A 89 -16.38 -17.49 -8.11
CA GLU A 89 -16.39 -17.01 -6.73
C GLU A 89 -17.48 -17.74 -5.93
N HIS A 90 -17.12 -18.87 -5.31
CA HIS A 90 -18.06 -19.78 -4.66
C HIS A 90 -18.23 -19.50 -3.16
N ARG A 91 -17.17 -19.04 -2.48
CA ARG A 91 -17.22 -18.74 -1.03
C ARG A 91 -17.82 -17.37 -0.72
N MET A 92 -17.98 -16.51 -1.72
CA MET A 92 -18.52 -15.17 -1.55
C MET A 92 -20.04 -15.20 -1.32
N ARG A 93 -20.51 -14.55 -0.25
CA ARG A 93 -21.94 -14.43 0.05
C ARG A 93 -22.70 -13.77 -1.10
N LYS A 94 -23.86 -14.35 -1.47
CA LYS A 94 -24.73 -13.87 -2.57
C LYS A 94 -25.04 -12.38 -2.51
N GLY A 95 -25.34 -11.85 -1.32
CA GLY A 95 -25.64 -10.43 -1.12
C GLY A 95 -24.49 -9.47 -1.49
N VAL A 96 -23.24 -9.92 -1.39
CA VAL A 96 -22.06 -9.14 -1.82
C VAL A 96 -21.75 -9.41 -3.28
N LYS A 97 -21.81 -10.68 -3.72
CA LYS A 97 -21.63 -11.04 -5.14
C LYS A 97 -22.57 -10.26 -6.05
N ASN A 98 -23.81 -10.03 -5.61
CA ASN A 98 -24.81 -9.21 -6.32
C ASN A 98 -24.49 -7.71 -6.40
N LYS A 99 -23.47 -7.22 -5.70
CA LYS A 99 -23.01 -5.83 -5.76
C LYS A 99 -21.74 -5.68 -6.60
N LEU A 100 -21.25 -6.77 -7.18
CA LEU A 100 -20.01 -6.82 -7.93
C LEU A 100 -20.25 -7.07 -9.43
N SER A 101 -19.23 -6.70 -10.22
CA SER A 101 -19.05 -6.98 -11.64
C SER A 101 -17.55 -6.94 -11.96
N PHE A 102 -16.98 -8.08 -12.34
CA PHE A 102 -15.59 -8.19 -12.83
C PHE A 102 -15.55 -7.95 -14.34
N ALA A 103 -14.40 -8.15 -15.01
CA ALA A 103 -14.21 -7.74 -16.41
C ALA A 103 -15.28 -8.30 -17.36
N LYS A 104 -15.59 -9.61 -17.30
CA LYS A 104 -16.64 -10.25 -18.10
C LYS A 104 -18.00 -9.61 -17.84
N GLU A 105 -18.34 -9.36 -16.58
CA GLU A 105 -19.60 -8.71 -16.23
C GLU A 105 -19.63 -7.23 -16.63
N LYS A 106 -18.49 -6.52 -16.62
CA LYS A 106 -18.39 -5.13 -17.13
C LYS A 106 -18.69 -5.03 -18.62
N LEU A 107 -18.26 -6.02 -19.41
CA LEU A 107 -18.63 -6.10 -20.83
C LEU A 107 -20.14 -6.34 -20.99
N TYR A 108 -20.73 -7.20 -20.16
CA TYR A 108 -22.19 -7.37 -20.14
C TYR A 108 -22.93 -6.08 -19.73
N GLU A 109 -22.39 -5.29 -18.80
CA GLU A 109 -22.96 -3.98 -18.45
C GLU A 109 -23.02 -3.03 -19.66
N LEU A 110 -22.01 -3.04 -20.55
CA LEU A 110 -22.05 -2.25 -21.80
C LEU A 110 -23.15 -2.74 -22.75
N GLN A 111 -23.33 -4.05 -22.88
CA GLN A 111 -24.41 -4.64 -23.67
C GLN A 111 -25.80 -4.24 -23.11
N LEU A 112 -25.96 -4.24 -21.79
CA LEU A 112 -27.20 -3.79 -21.15
C LEU A 112 -27.48 -2.31 -21.39
N ILE A 113 -26.44 -1.45 -21.37
CA ILE A 113 -26.60 -0.03 -21.71
C ILE A 113 -27.05 0.11 -23.17
N LYS A 114 -26.40 -0.59 -24.10
CA LYS A 114 -26.80 -0.61 -25.52
C LYS A 114 -28.29 -0.98 -25.66
N GLY A 115 -28.71 -2.06 -25.00
CA GLY A 115 -30.11 -2.50 -25.01
C GLY A 115 -31.11 -1.44 -24.55
N VAL A 116 -30.75 -0.59 -23.57
CA VAL A 116 -31.61 0.53 -23.14
C VAL A 116 -31.86 1.53 -24.27
N PHE A 117 -30.86 1.82 -25.11
CA PHE A 117 -31.00 2.70 -26.28
C PHE A 117 -31.73 2.05 -27.45
N GLU A 118 -31.83 0.72 -27.46
CA GLU A 118 -32.63 -0.08 -28.41
C GLU A 118 -34.03 -0.39 -27.86
N ASN A 119 -34.49 0.33 -26.82
CA ASN A 119 -35.76 0.15 -26.13
C ASN A 119 -35.94 -1.20 -25.39
N ASN A 120 -34.88 -1.99 -25.19
CA ASN A 120 -34.88 -3.21 -24.39
C ASN A 120 -34.38 -2.94 -22.95
N THR A 121 -35.32 -2.62 -22.04
CA THR A 121 -34.99 -2.18 -20.67
C THR A 121 -35.17 -3.23 -19.57
N LYS A 122 -35.73 -4.41 -19.87
CA LYS A 122 -36.12 -5.41 -18.86
C LYS A 122 -34.92 -5.91 -18.04
N GLU A 123 -33.89 -6.40 -18.71
CA GLU A 123 -32.67 -6.91 -18.07
C GLU A 123 -31.87 -5.78 -17.40
N ALA A 124 -31.81 -4.60 -18.01
CA ALA A 124 -31.15 -3.43 -17.42
C ALA A 124 -31.78 -3.00 -16.08
N LYS A 125 -33.13 -3.00 -15.98
CA LYS A 125 -33.87 -2.73 -14.75
C LYS A 125 -33.60 -3.78 -13.68
N LYS A 126 -33.58 -5.07 -14.07
CA LYS A 126 -33.28 -6.19 -13.18
C LYS A 126 -31.85 -6.10 -12.63
N TRP A 127 -30.86 -5.84 -13.47
CA TRP A 127 -29.45 -5.69 -13.09
C TRP A 127 -29.23 -4.52 -12.12
N SER A 128 -29.96 -3.42 -12.33
CA SER A 128 -29.84 -2.20 -11.53
C SER A 128 -30.59 -2.26 -10.18
N ARG A 129 -31.37 -3.31 -9.92
CA ARG A 129 -32.21 -3.42 -8.72
C ARG A 129 -31.34 -3.46 -7.46
N GLY A 130 -31.61 -2.56 -6.51
CA GLY A 130 -30.86 -2.45 -5.27
C GLY A 130 -29.45 -1.86 -5.42
N ILE A 131 -29.09 -1.38 -6.61
CA ILE A 131 -27.82 -0.69 -6.87
C ILE A 131 -28.08 0.81 -6.86
N GLU A 132 -27.54 1.49 -5.85
CA GLU A 132 -27.67 2.93 -5.74
C GLU A 132 -26.84 3.68 -6.79
N THR A 133 -27.34 4.84 -7.19
CA THR A 133 -26.63 5.75 -8.07
C THR A 133 -25.41 6.34 -7.36
N GLU A 134 -24.27 6.30 -8.03
CA GLU A 134 -23.05 6.95 -7.54
C GLU A 134 -23.21 8.47 -7.59
N LYS A 135 -23.18 9.12 -6.43
CA LYS A 135 -22.98 10.56 -6.34
C LYS A 135 -21.49 10.81 -6.07
N VAL A 136 -20.80 11.46 -7.00
CA VAL A 136 -19.45 11.94 -6.77
C VAL A 136 -19.54 13.12 -5.81
N SER A 137 -19.16 12.89 -4.55
CA SER A 137 -19.07 13.99 -3.57
C SER A 137 -17.79 14.78 -3.85
N THR A 138 -17.95 16.03 -4.29
CA THR A 138 -16.83 16.95 -4.58
C THR A 138 -16.47 17.86 -3.40
N ALA A 139 -16.80 17.46 -2.16
CA ALA A 139 -16.47 18.26 -1.00
C ALA A 139 -14.95 18.29 -0.79
N SER A 140 -14.31 19.37 -1.24
CA SER A 140 -12.92 19.69 -0.94
C SER A 140 -12.80 20.09 0.52
N LYS A 141 -12.50 19.12 1.39
CA LYS A 141 -12.15 19.40 2.78
C LYS A 141 -10.64 19.42 2.92
N LYS A 142 -10.11 20.51 3.51
CA LYS A 142 -8.72 20.54 3.99
C LYS A 142 -8.66 19.71 5.27
N PHE A 143 -7.75 18.75 5.33
CA PHE A 143 -7.53 17.95 6.52
C PHE A 143 -6.31 18.48 7.29
N ASP A 144 -6.46 18.64 8.60
CA ASP A 144 -5.29 18.76 9.46
C ASP A 144 -4.55 17.41 9.48
N THR A 145 -3.23 17.44 9.27
CA THR A 145 -2.38 16.26 9.23
C THR A 145 -2.11 15.66 10.59
N LEU A 146 -2.39 16.34 11.71
CA LEU A 146 -2.00 15.92 13.07
C LEU A 146 -0.49 15.72 13.23
N SER A 147 0.30 16.49 12.48
CA SER A 147 1.76 16.38 12.49
C SER A 147 2.34 16.96 13.77
N LEU A 148 3.32 16.26 14.35
CA LEU A 148 4.09 16.76 15.48
C LEU A 148 5.12 17.80 15.02
N ASP A 149 5.47 18.73 15.92
CA ASP A 149 6.54 19.69 15.68
C ASP A 149 7.91 18.99 15.69
N LYS A 150 8.87 19.56 14.97
CA LYS A 150 10.28 19.19 14.93
C LYS A 150 10.89 19.06 16.33
N LYS A 151 10.55 19.96 17.25
CA LYS A 151 11.03 19.93 18.66
C LYS A 151 10.60 18.64 19.38
N GLU A 152 9.43 18.11 19.06
CA GLU A 152 8.94 16.87 19.66
C GLU A 152 9.77 15.67 19.20
N PHE A 153 10.17 15.61 17.93
CA PHE A 153 11.06 14.55 17.43
C PHE A 153 12.45 14.60 18.06
N THR A 154 12.99 15.79 18.33
CA THR A 154 14.25 15.91 19.08
C THR A 154 14.12 15.33 20.48
N LYS A 155 13.04 15.65 21.20
CA LYS A 155 12.76 15.09 22.54
C LYS A 155 12.58 13.58 22.50
N ARG A 156 11.85 13.07 21.51
CA ARG A 156 11.66 11.62 21.30
C ARG A 156 12.97 10.91 21.02
N LYS A 157 13.84 11.49 20.18
CA LYS A 157 15.17 10.94 19.92
C LYS A 157 15.99 10.83 21.21
N MET A 158 16.08 11.90 22.01
CA MET A 158 16.81 11.86 23.29
C MET A 158 16.25 10.79 24.24
N LEU A 159 14.92 10.64 24.28
CA LEU A 159 14.27 9.59 25.06
C LEU A 159 14.63 8.19 24.54
N HIS A 160 14.58 7.97 23.22
CA HIS A 160 14.92 6.68 22.61
C HIS A 160 16.39 6.32 22.78
N ASP A 161 17.30 7.29 22.65
CA ASP A 161 18.73 7.09 22.89
C ASP A 161 18.97 6.60 24.33
N LYS A 162 18.31 7.23 25.31
CA LYS A 162 18.39 6.84 26.73
C LYS A 162 17.72 5.49 27.02
N LEU A 163 16.56 5.22 26.44
CA LEU A 163 15.78 4.01 26.72
C LEU A 163 16.38 2.75 26.09
N PHE A 164 16.87 2.86 24.86
CA PHE A 164 17.29 1.69 24.09
C PHE A 164 18.80 1.47 24.07
N GLY A 165 19.60 2.50 24.38
CA GLY A 165 21.06 2.37 24.42
C GLY A 165 21.66 1.84 23.11
N LEU A 166 21.02 2.12 21.97
CA LEU A 166 21.49 1.63 20.67
C LEU A 166 22.85 2.26 20.33
N PRO A 167 23.78 1.50 19.73
CA PRO A 167 25.06 2.05 19.31
C PRO A 167 24.87 3.03 18.14
N LEU A 168 25.91 3.83 17.85
CA LEU A 168 25.98 4.55 16.58
C LEU A 168 25.84 3.58 15.40
N PHE A 169 25.19 4.02 14.32
CA PHE A 169 24.92 3.19 13.15
C PHE A 169 24.21 1.86 13.51
N PRO A 170 23.05 1.90 14.18
CA PRO A 170 22.33 0.68 14.54
C PRO A 170 21.91 -0.08 13.27
N THR A 171 22.00 -1.40 13.35
CA THR A 171 21.72 -2.32 12.25
C THR A 171 20.37 -2.99 12.44
N THR A 172 19.61 -3.09 11.35
CA THR A 172 18.32 -3.79 11.32
C THR A 172 18.04 -4.36 9.92
N THR A 173 16.95 -5.09 9.77
CA THR A 173 16.40 -5.53 8.47
C THR A 173 14.99 -5.00 8.31
N ILE A 174 14.47 -4.90 7.08
CA ILE A 174 13.20 -4.20 6.84
C ILE A 174 11.97 -4.99 7.32
N GLY A 175 11.95 -6.31 7.18
CA GLY A 175 10.78 -7.12 7.54
C GLY A 175 10.93 -8.57 7.09
N SER A 176 10.22 -8.95 6.03
CA SER A 176 10.21 -10.33 5.52
C SER A 176 11.59 -10.95 5.28
N PHE A 177 11.72 -12.25 5.57
CA PHE A 177 12.89 -13.08 5.28
C PHE A 177 12.60 -14.12 4.18
N PRO A 178 13.62 -14.80 3.61
CA PRO A 178 13.45 -15.81 2.57
C PRO A 178 12.36 -16.82 2.89
N GLN A 179 11.43 -17.01 1.97
CA GLN A 179 10.32 -17.94 2.12
C GLN A 179 10.54 -19.16 1.21
N ASP A 180 11.09 -20.24 1.80
CA ASP A 180 11.39 -21.49 1.10
C ASP A 180 10.14 -22.23 0.57
N ALA A 181 10.38 -23.27 -0.24
CA ALA A 181 9.30 -24.07 -0.82
C ALA A 181 8.48 -24.81 0.25
N GLU A 182 9.13 -25.24 1.33
CA GLU A 182 8.51 -25.94 2.45
C GLU A 182 7.50 -25.05 3.19
N LEU A 183 7.87 -23.83 3.55
CA LEU A 183 6.99 -22.83 4.15
C LEU A 183 5.80 -22.50 3.23
N ARG A 184 6.03 -22.41 1.91
CA ARG A 184 4.93 -22.23 0.95
C ARG A 184 3.96 -23.42 0.96
N LYS A 185 4.49 -24.65 1.01
CA LYS A 185 3.70 -25.89 1.11
C LYS A 185 2.89 -25.94 2.42
N ILE A 186 3.54 -25.71 3.56
CA ILE A 186 2.89 -25.71 4.88
C ILE A 186 1.74 -24.70 4.96
N ARG A 187 1.94 -23.47 4.44
CA ARG A 187 0.86 -22.47 4.35
C ARG A 187 -0.30 -22.91 3.45
N LEU A 188 0.01 -23.55 2.32
CA LEU A 188 -1.02 -24.08 1.43
C LEU A 188 -1.82 -25.20 2.10
N ASP A 189 -1.13 -26.12 2.78
CA ASP A 189 -1.75 -27.23 3.48
C ASP A 189 -2.60 -26.75 4.66
N PHE A 190 -2.16 -25.72 5.40
CA PHE A 190 -2.98 -25.06 6.41
C PHE A 190 -4.23 -24.40 5.81
N LYS A 191 -4.08 -23.64 4.71
CA LYS A 191 -5.21 -23.01 4.00
C LYS A 191 -6.21 -24.04 3.47
N LYS A 192 -5.74 -25.23 3.07
CA LYS A 192 -6.55 -26.37 2.63
C LYS A 192 -7.03 -27.27 3.78
N ARG A 193 -6.76 -26.90 5.04
CA ARG A 193 -7.13 -27.66 6.26
C ARG A 193 -6.56 -29.10 6.29
N ARG A 194 -5.41 -29.32 5.65
CA ARG A 194 -4.70 -30.61 5.66
C ARG A 194 -3.79 -30.79 6.87
N ILE A 195 -3.47 -29.71 7.57
CA ILE A 195 -2.74 -29.72 8.85
C ILE A 195 -3.51 -28.92 9.88
N SER A 196 -3.32 -29.26 11.16
CA SER A 196 -3.98 -28.57 12.26
C SER A 196 -3.41 -27.16 12.47
N SER A 197 -4.18 -26.29 13.15
CA SER A 197 -3.66 -24.98 13.57
C SER A 197 -2.47 -25.12 14.51
N LYS A 198 -2.46 -26.14 15.38
CA LYS A 198 -1.37 -26.39 16.33
C LYS A 198 -0.06 -26.74 15.61
N ASP A 199 -0.13 -27.57 14.57
CA ASP A 199 1.05 -27.96 13.80
C ASP A 199 1.59 -26.81 12.95
N TYR A 200 0.68 -26.06 12.33
CA TYR A 200 1.04 -24.83 11.61
C TYR A 200 1.74 -23.83 12.54
N ASP A 201 1.16 -23.57 13.71
CA ASP A 201 1.71 -22.65 14.70
C ASP A 201 3.09 -23.10 15.19
N LYS A 202 3.27 -24.41 15.45
CA LYS A 202 4.56 -24.98 15.85
C LYS A 202 5.62 -24.74 14.77
N TYR A 203 5.28 -24.94 13.51
CA TYR A 203 6.19 -24.73 12.39
C TYR A 203 6.55 -23.25 12.19
N ILE A 204 5.58 -22.33 12.28
CA ILE A 204 5.87 -20.89 12.20
C ILE A 204 6.77 -20.45 13.36
N LYS A 205 6.49 -20.91 14.58
CA LYS A 205 7.33 -20.63 15.75
C LYS A 205 8.76 -21.17 15.59
N SER A 206 8.96 -22.34 14.99
CA SER A 206 10.32 -22.85 14.75
C SER A 206 11.08 -21.97 13.77
N LYS A 207 10.47 -21.54 12.66
CA LYS A 207 11.11 -20.62 11.70
C LYS A 207 11.43 -19.26 12.32
N ILE A 208 10.56 -18.72 13.17
CA ILE A 208 10.83 -17.50 13.94
C ILE A 208 12.04 -17.70 14.86
N LYS A 209 12.08 -18.81 15.61
CA LYS A 209 13.19 -19.14 16.52
C LYS A 209 14.53 -19.23 15.78
N ASP A 210 14.56 -19.94 14.67
CA ASP A 210 15.77 -20.09 13.84
C ASP A 210 16.25 -18.72 13.35
N LEU A 211 15.32 -17.87 12.89
CA LEU A 211 15.64 -16.54 12.40
C LEU A 211 16.17 -15.61 13.52
N ILE A 212 15.56 -15.61 14.71
CA ILE A 212 16.07 -14.82 15.84
C ILE A 212 17.52 -15.21 16.15
N GLY A 213 17.82 -16.51 16.26
CA GLY A 213 19.18 -17.00 16.48
C GLY A 213 20.17 -16.58 15.38
N ILE A 214 19.75 -16.62 14.11
CA ILE A 214 20.58 -16.14 12.98
C ILE A 214 20.89 -14.64 13.11
N GLN A 215 19.87 -13.82 13.40
CA GLN A 215 20.04 -12.37 13.49
C GLN A 215 20.96 -11.97 14.66
N GLU A 216 20.81 -12.63 15.82
CA GLU A 216 21.67 -12.41 16.98
C GLU A 216 23.10 -12.86 16.72
N LYS A 217 23.30 -14.02 16.07
CA LYS A 217 24.62 -14.51 15.65
C LYS A 217 25.32 -13.51 14.73
N HIS A 218 24.60 -12.91 13.79
CA HIS A 218 25.17 -11.86 12.94
C HIS A 218 25.44 -10.56 13.71
N GLY A 219 24.75 -10.35 14.82
CA GLY A 219 24.92 -9.19 15.69
C GLY A 219 24.05 -7.98 15.31
N LEU A 220 22.91 -8.19 14.64
CA LEU A 220 21.94 -7.12 14.36
C LEU A 220 21.46 -6.45 15.64
N ASP A 221 21.20 -5.15 15.65
CA ASP A 221 20.82 -4.41 16.87
C ASP A 221 19.31 -4.40 17.13
N VAL A 222 18.50 -4.36 16.06
CA VAL A 222 17.04 -4.45 16.12
C VAL A 222 16.54 -5.51 15.15
N LEU A 223 15.77 -6.47 15.66
CA LEU A 223 15.40 -7.70 14.97
C LEU A 223 13.99 -7.63 14.36
N VAL A 224 13.69 -8.60 13.50
CA VAL A 224 12.33 -8.83 12.95
C VAL A 224 11.96 -10.31 13.05
N HIS A 225 10.67 -10.64 13.02
CA HIS A 225 10.19 -12.03 13.08
C HIS A 225 10.15 -12.74 11.72
N GLY A 226 10.42 -12.03 10.63
CA GLY A 226 10.56 -12.60 9.28
C GLY A 226 9.28 -12.79 8.48
N GLU A 227 8.10 -12.55 9.08
CA GLU A 227 6.79 -12.56 8.40
C GLU A 227 6.48 -13.88 7.67
N PHE A 228 6.95 -15.01 8.21
CA PHE A 228 6.78 -16.33 7.60
C PHE A 228 5.30 -16.73 7.46
N GLU A 229 4.44 -16.25 8.36
CA GLU A 229 3.00 -16.44 8.37
C GLU A 229 2.28 -15.64 7.27
N ARG A 230 2.97 -14.69 6.61
CA ARG A 230 2.37 -13.75 5.65
C ARG A 230 2.76 -14.07 4.21
N THR A 231 1.77 -14.13 3.33
CA THR A 231 1.99 -14.25 1.89
C THR A 231 2.02 -12.88 1.21
N ASP A 232 1.12 -11.99 1.60
CA ASP A 232 0.94 -10.67 1.02
C ASP A 232 0.59 -9.69 2.15
N MET A 233 1.19 -8.50 2.10
CA MET A 233 1.11 -7.52 3.17
C MET A 233 -0.26 -6.87 3.31
N VAL A 234 -1.11 -6.91 2.27
CA VAL A 234 -2.48 -6.36 2.31
C VAL A 234 -3.49 -7.48 2.53
N GLU A 235 -3.37 -8.60 1.82
CA GLU A 235 -4.28 -9.73 1.96
C GLU A 235 -4.27 -10.28 3.40
N PHE A 236 -3.11 -10.35 4.04
CA PHE A 236 -2.97 -10.87 5.41
C PHE A 236 -3.79 -10.08 6.44
N PHE A 237 -3.83 -8.75 6.31
CA PHE A 237 -4.62 -7.88 7.19
C PHE A 237 -6.10 -7.92 6.81
N ALA A 238 -6.40 -7.87 5.50
CA ALA A 238 -7.78 -7.91 5.02
C ALA A 238 -8.53 -9.19 5.45
N GLN A 239 -7.85 -10.33 5.55
CA GLN A 239 -8.46 -11.58 6.06
C GLN A 239 -8.81 -11.54 7.56
N LYS A 240 -8.24 -10.60 8.32
CA LYS A 240 -8.42 -10.50 9.79
C LYS A 240 -9.12 -9.21 10.24
N LEU A 241 -9.46 -8.32 9.30
CA LEU A 241 -10.22 -7.10 9.55
C LEU A 241 -11.68 -7.28 9.13
N ASP A 242 -12.60 -6.85 9.98
CA ASP A 242 -14.00 -6.77 9.61
C ASP A 242 -14.17 -5.73 8.50
N GLY A 243 -15.19 -5.90 7.66
CA GLY A 243 -15.48 -4.99 6.56
C GLY A 243 -14.73 -5.30 5.26
N PHE A 244 -13.79 -6.24 5.28
CA PHE A 244 -13.11 -6.79 4.12
C PHE A 244 -13.68 -8.13 3.69
N ILE A 245 -13.63 -8.39 2.39
CA ILE A 245 -13.85 -9.69 1.77
C ILE A 245 -12.65 -10.01 0.89
N THR A 246 -12.24 -11.28 0.88
CA THR A 246 -11.26 -11.79 -0.07
C THR A 246 -11.94 -12.71 -1.07
N THR A 247 -11.39 -12.76 -2.28
CA THR A 247 -11.91 -13.55 -3.39
C THR A 247 -11.27 -14.94 -3.43
N ASP A 248 -11.87 -15.84 -4.18
CA ASP A 248 -11.33 -17.17 -4.49
C ASP A 248 -10.32 -17.07 -5.63
N ASN A 249 -10.77 -16.48 -6.74
CA ASN A 249 -10.07 -16.44 -8.03
C ASN A 249 -9.98 -15.03 -8.60
N GLY A 250 -10.20 -14.01 -7.77
CA GLY A 250 -10.15 -12.60 -8.15
C GLY A 250 -8.73 -12.06 -8.41
N TRP A 251 -7.95 -12.75 -9.24
CA TRP A 251 -6.58 -12.40 -9.61
C TRP A 251 -6.53 -11.24 -10.60
N VAL A 252 -5.57 -10.35 -10.42
CA VAL A 252 -5.30 -9.19 -11.26
C VAL A 252 -3.81 -9.20 -11.60
N ILE A 253 -3.48 -8.89 -12.85
CA ILE A 253 -2.09 -8.77 -13.28
C ILE A 253 -1.42 -7.58 -12.59
N SER A 254 -0.23 -7.80 -12.03
CA SER A 254 0.61 -6.74 -11.48
C SER A 254 1.68 -6.36 -12.49
N TYR A 255 2.53 -7.31 -12.88
CA TYR A 255 3.54 -7.16 -13.93
C TYR A 255 4.01 -8.53 -14.43
N GLY A 256 4.44 -8.62 -15.69
CA GLY A 256 4.89 -9.89 -16.28
C GLY A 256 3.86 -11.00 -16.06
N THR A 257 4.28 -12.09 -15.40
CA THR A 257 3.39 -13.20 -15.00
C THR A 257 2.92 -13.14 -13.55
N ARG A 258 3.32 -12.09 -12.80
CA ARG A 258 2.94 -11.93 -11.39
C ARG A 258 1.54 -11.35 -11.28
N VAL A 259 0.71 -12.06 -10.55
CA VAL A 259 -0.65 -11.65 -10.19
C VAL A 259 -0.76 -11.36 -8.70
N TYR A 260 -1.75 -10.55 -8.34
CA TYR A 260 -2.16 -10.32 -6.95
C TYR A 260 -3.68 -10.43 -6.83
N ARG A 261 -4.19 -10.57 -5.61
CA ARG A 261 -5.61 -10.79 -5.35
C ARG A 261 -6.16 -9.68 -4.45
N PRO A 262 -6.56 -8.53 -5.02
CA PRO A 262 -6.99 -7.37 -4.24
C PRO A 262 -8.19 -7.72 -3.35
N PRO A 263 -8.11 -7.46 -2.04
CA PRO A 263 -9.27 -7.52 -1.17
C PRO A 263 -10.33 -6.49 -1.54
N ILE A 264 -11.53 -6.65 -0.98
CA ILE A 264 -12.68 -5.79 -1.26
C ILE A 264 -13.22 -5.23 0.06
N ILE A 265 -13.14 -3.92 0.24
CA ILE A 265 -13.77 -3.19 1.34
C ILE A 265 -15.25 -3.01 1.02
N HIS A 266 -16.12 -3.64 1.79
CA HIS A 266 -17.57 -3.64 1.53
C HIS A 266 -18.43 -3.12 2.70
N ALA A 267 -17.85 -3.00 3.90
CA ALA A 267 -18.55 -2.59 5.12
C ALA A 267 -17.63 -1.78 6.07
N PRO A 268 -18.16 -1.19 7.17
CA PRO A 268 -17.37 -0.52 8.22
C PRO A 268 -16.20 -1.37 8.71
N ILE A 269 -15.01 -0.75 8.75
CA ILE A 269 -13.78 -1.46 9.12
C ILE A 269 -13.63 -1.46 10.64
N LYS A 270 -13.44 -2.66 11.20
CA LYS A 270 -13.14 -2.87 12.62
C LYS A 270 -12.08 -3.95 12.79
N ARG A 271 -11.28 -3.83 13.86
CA ARG A 271 -10.39 -4.89 14.33
C ARG A 271 -11.08 -5.63 15.47
N SER A 272 -11.73 -6.75 15.15
CA SER A 272 -12.44 -7.61 16.12
C SER A 272 -11.51 -8.53 16.91
N ARG A 273 -10.33 -8.83 16.38
CA ARG A 273 -9.33 -9.71 16.99
C ARG A 273 -7.89 -9.27 16.68
N PRO A 274 -6.92 -9.66 17.51
CA PRO A 274 -5.49 -9.53 17.20
C PRO A 274 -5.11 -10.07 15.83
N ILE A 275 -4.20 -9.38 15.13
CA ILE A 275 -3.78 -9.74 13.76
C ILE A 275 -2.38 -10.36 13.75
N THR A 276 -1.44 -9.72 14.44
CA THR A 276 0.02 -9.94 14.40
C THR A 276 0.63 -10.17 15.77
N ILE A 277 -0.14 -9.93 16.84
CA ILE A 277 0.34 -9.96 18.23
C ILE A 277 1.04 -11.28 18.52
N LYS A 278 0.42 -12.42 18.22
CA LYS A 278 0.92 -13.76 18.55
C LYS A 278 2.34 -14.04 18.07
N GLU A 279 2.64 -13.75 16.81
CA GLU A 279 3.95 -14.04 16.22
C GLU A 279 5.01 -13.05 16.70
N ILE A 280 4.66 -11.77 16.84
CA ILE A 280 5.58 -10.72 17.26
C ILE A 280 5.93 -10.85 18.74
N THR A 281 4.97 -11.15 19.61
CA THR A 281 5.24 -11.34 21.05
C THR A 281 6.10 -12.58 21.27
N PHE A 282 5.80 -13.68 20.60
CA PHE A 282 6.65 -14.88 20.64
C PHE A 282 8.08 -14.58 20.19
N ALA A 283 8.26 -13.81 19.12
CA ALA A 283 9.59 -13.40 18.67
C ALA A 283 10.32 -12.54 19.71
N GLN A 284 9.62 -11.62 20.37
CA GLN A 284 10.21 -10.79 21.43
C GLN A 284 10.54 -11.59 22.70
N GLU A 285 9.70 -12.55 23.09
CA GLU A 285 9.90 -13.42 24.26
C GLU A 285 11.20 -14.22 24.18
N ILE A 286 11.61 -14.64 22.99
CA ILE A 286 12.80 -15.46 22.77
C ILE A 286 14.05 -14.66 22.37
N ALA A 287 13.91 -13.35 22.10
CA ALA A 287 15.00 -12.50 21.65
C ALA A 287 15.62 -11.72 22.81
N HIS A 288 16.94 -11.60 22.80
CA HIS A 288 17.69 -10.74 23.74
C HIS A 288 17.73 -9.27 23.29
N LYS A 289 17.34 -9.01 22.04
CA LYS A 289 17.32 -7.68 21.43
C LYS A 289 15.90 -7.24 21.08
N PRO A 290 15.65 -5.93 20.90
CA PRO A 290 14.33 -5.45 20.54
C PRO A 290 13.86 -6.01 19.19
N VAL A 291 12.61 -6.45 19.13
CA VAL A 291 11.95 -6.94 17.91
C VAL A 291 10.96 -5.89 17.41
N LYS A 292 10.95 -5.65 16.09
CA LYS A 292 9.97 -4.76 15.47
C LYS A 292 8.61 -5.42 15.34
N GLY A 293 7.56 -4.70 15.71
CA GLY A 293 6.21 -4.99 15.27
C GLY A 293 5.96 -4.37 13.91
N ILE A 294 5.79 -5.19 12.87
CA ILE A 294 5.67 -4.73 11.47
C ILE A 294 4.24 -4.94 10.97
N PHE A 295 3.64 -3.89 10.41
CA PHE A 295 2.37 -3.98 9.70
C PHE A 295 2.21 -2.92 8.60
N THR A 296 1.30 -3.19 7.67
CA THR A 296 1.01 -2.30 6.54
C THR A 296 0.13 -1.13 6.95
N GLY A 297 0.46 0.06 6.46
CA GLY A 297 -0.27 1.28 6.73
C GLY A 297 -1.65 1.35 6.04
N PRO A 298 -2.53 2.24 6.54
CA PRO A 298 -3.90 2.36 6.06
C PRO A 298 -4.02 2.78 4.58
N VAL A 299 -3.13 3.62 4.07
CA VAL A 299 -3.21 4.11 2.68
C VAL A 299 -2.90 2.96 1.72
N THR A 300 -1.88 2.16 2.01
CA THR A 300 -1.49 1.00 1.22
C THR A 300 -2.54 -0.09 1.20
N ILE A 301 -3.10 -0.45 2.36
CA ILE A 301 -4.20 -1.43 2.41
C ILE A 301 -5.39 -0.97 1.56
N ILE A 302 -5.71 0.33 1.56
CA ILE A 302 -6.77 0.88 0.72
C ILE A 302 -6.39 0.89 -0.76
N ALA A 303 -5.19 1.36 -1.10
CA ALA A 303 -4.73 1.52 -2.47
C ALA A 303 -4.71 0.18 -3.23
N TRP A 304 -4.36 -0.90 -2.54
CA TRP A 304 -4.26 -2.24 -3.11
C TRP A 304 -5.53 -3.09 -2.85
N SER A 305 -6.60 -2.47 -2.38
CA SER A 305 -7.93 -3.07 -2.25
C SER A 305 -8.94 -2.34 -3.14
N TYR A 306 -10.00 -3.03 -3.53
CA TYR A 306 -11.18 -2.35 -4.05
C TYR A 306 -12.02 -1.78 -2.91
N ASN A 307 -12.64 -0.63 -3.15
CA ASN A 307 -13.53 0.00 -2.20
C ASN A 307 -14.95 0.14 -2.77
N LEU A 308 -15.91 -0.57 -2.17
CA LEU A 308 -17.33 -0.51 -2.53
C LEU A 308 -18.12 0.47 -1.64
N ARG A 309 -17.48 1.04 -0.61
CA ARG A 309 -18.10 1.99 0.31
C ARG A 309 -18.54 3.23 -0.46
N LYS A 310 -19.65 3.81 -0.01
CA LYS A 310 -20.19 5.06 -0.59
C LYS A 310 -19.50 6.28 0.00
N GLU A 311 -18.96 6.10 1.20
CA GLU A 311 -18.23 7.11 1.92
C GLU A 311 -16.95 7.50 1.15
N PRO A 312 -16.57 8.78 1.20
CA PRO A 312 -15.29 9.21 0.64
C PRO A 312 -14.13 8.38 1.18
N VAL A 313 -13.14 8.11 0.32
CA VAL A 313 -11.98 7.26 0.64
C VAL A 313 -11.27 7.65 1.93
N HIS A 314 -11.17 8.95 2.24
CA HIS A 314 -10.54 9.44 3.46
C HIS A 314 -11.27 8.99 4.74
N LYS A 315 -12.61 8.84 4.71
CA LYS A 315 -13.36 8.32 5.88
C LYS A 315 -13.03 6.86 6.13
N VAL A 316 -12.96 6.06 5.06
CA VAL A 316 -12.55 4.66 5.11
C VAL A 316 -11.10 4.55 5.60
N ALA A 317 -10.21 5.43 5.15
CA ALA A 317 -8.83 5.51 5.62
C ALA A 317 -8.76 5.80 7.13
N PHE A 318 -9.55 6.73 7.67
CA PHE A 318 -9.56 7.01 9.10
C PHE A 318 -10.19 5.89 9.94
N GLU A 319 -11.21 5.18 9.42
CA GLU A 319 -11.73 3.96 10.04
C GLU A 319 -10.63 2.90 10.17
N LEU A 320 -9.97 2.59 9.06
CA LEU A 320 -8.85 1.64 9.03
C LEU A 320 -7.70 2.08 9.92
N SER A 321 -7.35 3.37 9.92
CA SER A 321 -6.26 3.91 10.72
C SER A 321 -6.47 3.64 12.21
N ARG A 322 -7.72 3.80 12.69
CA ARG A 322 -8.10 3.49 14.09
C ARG A 322 -8.08 1.99 14.38
N ALA A 323 -8.48 1.15 13.42
CA ALA A 323 -8.40 -0.29 13.56
C ALA A 323 -6.94 -0.76 13.69
N LEU A 324 -6.03 -0.21 12.88
CA LEU A 324 -4.60 -0.50 12.94
C LEU A 324 -3.93 0.12 14.19
N ASN A 325 -4.37 1.29 14.64
CA ASN A 325 -3.87 1.86 15.90
C ASN A 325 -4.19 0.96 17.10
N LYS A 326 -5.34 0.27 17.12
CA LYS A 326 -5.65 -0.73 18.15
C LYS A 326 -4.65 -1.89 18.14
N GLU A 327 -4.26 -2.36 16.96
CA GLU A 327 -3.22 -3.39 16.82
C GLU A 327 -1.89 -2.87 17.37
N ALA A 328 -1.48 -1.66 16.96
CA ALA A 328 -0.24 -1.03 17.38
C ALA A 328 -0.19 -0.83 18.91
N MET A 329 -1.27 -0.32 19.51
CA MET A 329 -1.38 -0.14 20.96
C MET A 329 -1.33 -1.48 21.72
N GLU A 330 -1.86 -2.56 21.14
CA GLU A 330 -1.75 -3.88 21.76
C GLU A 330 -0.35 -4.46 21.66
N LEU A 331 0.37 -4.24 20.55
CA LEU A 331 1.81 -4.56 20.48
C LEU A 331 2.60 -3.82 21.57
N VAL A 332 2.32 -2.53 21.77
CA VAL A 332 2.96 -1.73 22.82
C VAL A 332 2.65 -2.27 24.22
N LYS A 333 1.42 -2.73 24.47
CA LYS A 333 1.04 -3.39 25.74
C LYS A 333 1.77 -4.71 25.98
N ASN A 334 2.23 -5.38 24.92
CA ASN A 334 3.03 -6.58 24.99
C ASN A 334 4.54 -6.27 24.83
N ASN A 335 4.99 -5.11 25.31
CA ASN A 335 6.39 -4.70 25.36
C ASN A 335 7.10 -4.61 24.00
N ILE A 336 6.36 -4.35 22.92
CA ILE A 336 6.95 -4.06 21.61
C ILE A 336 7.16 -2.55 21.47
N ASN A 337 8.40 -2.11 21.63
CA ASN A 337 8.75 -0.68 21.61
C ASN A 337 9.20 -0.15 20.24
N PHE A 338 9.38 -1.01 19.25
CA PHE A 338 9.69 -0.62 17.87
C PHE A 338 8.53 -1.01 16.96
N ILE A 339 7.83 -0.04 16.38
CA ILE A 339 6.66 -0.28 15.54
C ILE A 339 6.93 0.25 14.15
N GLN A 340 6.90 -0.62 13.15
CA GLN A 340 7.09 -0.27 11.74
C GLN A 340 5.75 -0.27 11.00
N ILE A 341 5.42 0.87 10.39
CA ILE A 341 4.22 1.09 9.58
C ILE A 341 4.65 1.36 8.14
N ASP A 342 4.44 0.40 7.25
CA ASP A 342 4.90 0.51 5.86
C ASP A 342 3.84 1.12 4.96
N GLU A 343 4.20 2.18 4.24
CA GLU A 343 3.29 2.91 3.33
C GLU A 343 3.84 3.03 1.89
N PRO A 344 4.17 1.90 1.22
CA PRO A 344 4.69 1.93 -0.14
C PRO A 344 3.68 2.39 -1.19
N ALA A 345 2.38 2.55 -0.86
CA ALA A 345 1.40 3.11 -1.81
C ALA A 345 1.09 4.60 -1.59
N ILE A 346 1.72 5.28 -0.63
CA ILE A 346 1.38 6.68 -0.34
C ILE A 346 1.66 7.62 -1.52
N LYS A 347 2.71 7.37 -2.30
CA LYS A 347 2.97 8.05 -3.59
C LYS A 347 2.17 7.42 -4.72
N GLU A 348 2.13 6.08 -4.80
CA GLU A 348 1.49 5.34 -5.90
C GLU A 348 -0.01 5.67 -6.04
N TYR A 349 -0.69 5.89 -4.92
CA TYR A 349 -2.11 6.19 -4.88
C TYR A 349 -2.43 7.69 -5.01
N ALA A 350 -1.41 8.53 -5.18
CA ALA A 350 -1.60 9.96 -5.38
C ALA A 350 -2.29 10.26 -6.72
N PRO A 351 -3.18 11.27 -6.77
CA PRO A 351 -3.77 11.71 -8.03
C PRO A 351 -2.72 12.15 -9.05
N LEU A 352 -2.89 11.73 -10.30
CA LEU A 352 -2.02 12.13 -11.41
C LEU A 352 -1.93 13.66 -11.55
N ARG A 353 -3.08 14.34 -11.43
CA ARG A 353 -3.18 15.81 -11.49
C ARG A 353 -2.67 16.43 -10.19
N GLU A 354 -1.60 17.22 -10.28
CA GLU A 354 -0.95 17.89 -9.14
C GLU A 354 -1.91 18.71 -8.26
N LYS A 355 -2.85 19.43 -8.88
CA LYS A 355 -3.86 20.23 -8.15
C LYS A 355 -4.72 19.41 -7.16
N LYS A 356 -4.84 18.09 -7.37
CA LYS A 356 -5.57 17.18 -6.48
C LYS A 356 -4.67 16.56 -5.40
N ARG A 357 -3.34 16.63 -5.55
CA ARG A 357 -2.38 15.98 -4.64
C ARG A 357 -2.39 16.59 -3.23
N ASN A 358 -2.60 17.90 -3.08
CA ASN A 358 -2.62 18.53 -1.75
C ASN A 358 -3.74 17.98 -0.85
N ILE A 359 -4.96 17.85 -1.38
CA ILE A 359 -6.08 17.26 -0.64
C ILE A 359 -5.77 15.80 -0.32
N TYR A 360 -5.28 15.05 -1.30
CA TYR A 360 -4.89 13.66 -1.13
C TYR A 360 -3.88 13.45 0.01
N PHE A 361 -2.71 14.10 -0.07
CA PHE A 361 -1.67 13.93 0.92
C PHE A 361 -2.10 14.41 2.30
N SER A 362 -2.99 15.42 2.40
CA SER A 362 -3.47 15.87 3.70
C SER A 362 -4.24 14.79 4.47
N TRP A 363 -5.10 14.00 3.81
CA TRP A 363 -5.76 12.88 4.48
C TRP A 363 -4.88 11.63 4.56
N ALA A 364 -3.99 11.39 3.58
CA ALA A 364 -3.07 10.25 3.61
C ALA A 364 -2.11 10.34 4.81
N VAL A 365 -1.47 11.51 5.00
CA VAL A 365 -0.60 11.76 6.15
C VAL A 365 -1.39 11.70 7.46
N ARG A 366 -2.60 12.28 7.50
CA ARG A 366 -3.46 12.17 8.69
C ARG A 366 -3.78 10.70 9.03
N SER A 367 -4.02 9.86 8.03
CA SER A 367 -4.32 8.44 8.23
C SER A 367 -3.12 7.72 8.85
N PHE A 368 -1.91 7.91 8.30
CA PHE A 368 -0.69 7.42 8.92
C PHE A 368 -0.53 7.92 10.36
N ASN A 369 -0.71 9.22 10.60
CA ASN A 369 -0.55 9.83 11.93
C ASN A 369 -1.57 9.33 12.95
N LEU A 370 -2.78 8.99 12.52
CA LEU A 370 -3.79 8.34 13.36
C LEU A 370 -3.37 6.92 13.74
N THR A 371 -2.78 6.17 12.81
CA THR A 371 -2.24 4.83 13.09
C THR A 371 -1.03 4.90 14.03
N ALA A 372 -0.13 5.85 13.78
CA ALA A 372 1.11 6.11 14.50
C ALA A 372 0.91 6.84 15.85
N LYS A 373 -0.32 7.08 16.30
CA LYS A 373 -0.59 7.75 17.58
C LYS A 373 -0.31 6.79 18.74
N LEU A 374 0.95 6.75 19.18
CA LEU A 374 1.48 5.85 20.20
C LEU A 374 2.24 6.62 21.31
N PRO A 375 2.48 6.01 22.48
CA PRO A 375 3.29 6.58 23.55
C PRO A 375 4.69 7.04 23.10
N LYS A 376 5.28 8.02 23.81
CA LYS A 376 6.57 8.64 23.43
C LYS A 376 7.77 7.70 23.49
N ASN A 377 7.70 6.68 24.34
CA ASN A 377 8.73 5.64 24.50
C ASN A 377 8.68 4.56 23.40
N VAL A 378 7.79 4.67 22.42
CA VAL A 378 7.75 3.78 21.26
C VAL A 378 8.44 4.47 20.10
N GLN A 379 9.38 3.78 19.44
CA GLN A 379 10.03 4.27 18.22
C GLN A 379 9.27 3.79 16.99
N ILE A 380 8.81 4.74 16.18
CA ILE A 380 8.00 4.49 15.00
C ILE A 380 8.90 4.49 13.77
N HIS A 381 8.94 3.35 13.08
CA HIS A 381 9.63 3.16 11.82
C HIS A 381 8.63 3.24 10.67
N THR A 382 9.10 3.66 9.50
CA THR A 382 8.35 3.51 8.25
C THR A 382 9.32 3.14 7.14
N HIS A 383 8.89 2.25 6.24
CA HIS A 383 9.62 1.92 5.04
C HIS A 383 8.93 2.48 3.79
N MET A 384 9.72 3.04 2.88
CA MET A 384 9.25 3.54 1.58
C MET A 384 10.16 3.05 0.45
N CYS A 385 9.60 2.21 -0.44
CA CYS A 385 10.28 1.59 -1.59
C CYS A 385 10.46 2.52 -2.80
N TYR A 386 10.59 3.83 -2.61
CA TYR A 386 10.72 4.77 -3.72
C TYR A 386 12.16 5.13 -3.96
N SER A 387 12.49 5.28 -5.25
CA SER A 387 13.79 5.76 -5.69
C SER A 387 13.83 7.29 -5.85
N GLU A 388 12.67 7.98 -5.79
CA GLU A 388 12.60 9.44 -5.84
C GLU A 388 11.54 10.01 -4.88
N PHE A 389 11.93 10.99 -4.07
CA PHE A 389 11.09 11.62 -3.05
C PHE A 389 10.84 13.13 -3.25
N SER A 390 11.49 13.75 -4.24
CA SER A 390 11.53 15.20 -4.46
C SER A 390 10.15 15.87 -4.37
N ASP A 391 9.14 15.29 -5.01
CA ASP A 391 7.79 15.83 -5.15
C ASP A 391 6.89 15.62 -3.93
N ILE A 392 7.25 14.69 -3.04
CA ILE A 392 6.44 14.32 -1.86
C ILE A 392 7.13 14.55 -0.52
N ILE A 393 8.39 14.98 -0.51
CA ILE A 393 9.20 15.06 0.71
C ILE A 393 8.57 15.95 1.78
N LYS A 394 7.90 17.05 1.37
CA LYS A 394 7.17 17.94 2.28
C LYS A 394 6.02 17.24 3.03
N TRP A 395 5.47 16.18 2.45
CA TRP A 395 4.41 15.37 3.06
C TRP A 395 4.99 14.25 3.92
N ILE A 396 6.10 13.64 3.51
CA ILE A 396 6.84 12.66 4.31
C ILE A 396 7.29 13.27 5.64
N LEU A 397 7.82 14.50 5.62
CA LEU A 397 8.22 15.20 6.85
C LEU A 397 7.05 15.42 7.83
N LYS A 398 5.81 15.45 7.34
CA LYS A 398 4.59 15.59 8.14
C LYS A 398 4.08 14.28 8.75
N MET A 399 4.63 13.13 8.37
CA MET A 399 4.26 11.84 8.94
C MET A 399 4.96 11.61 10.28
N ASN A 400 4.26 11.09 11.28
CA ASN A 400 4.75 10.96 12.66
C ASN A 400 5.55 9.66 12.85
N PHE A 401 6.64 9.50 12.10
CA PHE A 401 7.66 8.48 12.30
C PHE A 401 8.92 9.08 12.93
N ASP A 402 9.71 8.23 13.60
CA ASP A 402 11.02 8.57 14.18
C ASP A 402 12.17 8.14 13.27
N VAL A 403 12.00 7.02 12.55
CA VAL A 403 12.98 6.48 11.59
C VAL A 403 12.28 6.20 10.26
N ILE A 404 12.87 6.65 9.16
CA ILE A 404 12.45 6.25 7.80
C ILE A 404 13.55 5.42 7.14
N THR A 405 13.18 4.29 6.54
CA THR A 405 14.09 3.50 5.69
C THR A 405 13.72 3.70 4.22
N ILE A 406 14.74 3.87 3.38
CA ILE A 406 14.60 4.14 1.94
C ILE A 406 15.54 3.23 1.14
N GLU A 407 15.22 3.00 -0.13
CA GLU A 407 16.10 2.25 -1.05
C GLU A 407 17.17 3.19 -1.60
N ALA A 408 18.45 2.93 -1.32
CA ALA A 408 19.55 3.81 -1.70
C ALA A 408 20.68 3.10 -2.44
N ALA A 409 20.84 1.78 -2.28
CA ALA A 409 21.92 1.05 -2.92
C ALA A 409 21.72 0.93 -4.42
N ARG A 410 20.46 0.72 -4.86
CA ARG A 410 20.11 0.61 -6.29
C ARG A 410 20.48 1.82 -7.14
N GLU A 411 20.50 3.02 -6.56
CA GLU A 411 20.85 4.27 -7.26
C GLU A 411 22.19 4.86 -6.78
N GLU A 412 23.09 4.04 -6.22
CA GLU A 412 24.41 4.45 -5.73
C GLU A 412 24.37 5.71 -4.82
N ALA A 413 23.40 5.75 -3.90
CA ALA A 413 23.15 6.86 -2.97
C ALA A 413 22.59 8.15 -3.57
N ASN A 414 22.26 8.20 -4.87
CA ASN A 414 21.74 9.43 -5.50
C ASN A 414 20.48 9.98 -4.85
N ILE A 415 19.59 9.11 -4.38
CA ILE A 415 18.37 9.48 -3.65
C ILE A 415 18.64 10.32 -2.39
N ILE A 416 19.80 10.16 -1.76
CA ILE A 416 20.19 10.92 -0.56
C ILE A 416 20.35 12.41 -0.91
N ASN A 417 20.71 12.73 -2.15
CA ASN A 417 20.85 14.11 -2.60
C ASN A 417 19.54 14.89 -2.54
N SER A 418 18.38 14.23 -2.67
CA SER A 418 17.06 14.87 -2.50
C SER A 418 16.85 15.45 -1.09
N PHE A 419 17.69 15.09 -0.13
CA PHE A 419 17.61 15.55 1.26
C PHE A 419 18.65 16.61 1.64
N LYS A 420 19.60 16.96 0.76
CA LYS A 420 20.71 17.91 1.07
C LYS A 420 20.23 19.25 1.63
N ASN A 421 19.12 19.77 1.11
CA ASN A 421 18.56 21.05 1.52
C ASN A 421 17.48 20.92 2.62
N ILE A 422 17.39 19.76 3.26
CA ILE A 422 16.33 19.43 4.21
C ILE A 422 16.95 19.23 5.59
N LYS A 423 16.61 20.12 6.52
CA LYS A 423 16.96 19.94 7.94
C LYS A 423 16.10 18.83 8.55
N MET A 424 16.55 17.59 8.39
CA MET A 424 15.91 16.38 8.93
C MET A 424 16.17 16.27 10.44
N THR A 425 15.10 16.28 11.24
CA THR A 425 15.16 16.03 12.69
C THR A 425 14.99 14.56 13.06
N LYS A 426 14.52 13.75 12.09
CA LYS A 426 14.26 12.32 12.24
C LYS A 426 15.46 11.51 11.79
N GLN A 427 15.48 10.23 12.14
CA GLN A 427 16.53 9.30 11.74
C GLN A 427 16.23 8.69 10.37
N ILE A 428 17.26 8.20 9.70
CA ILE A 428 17.15 7.63 8.37
C ILE A 428 18.01 6.39 8.21
N GLY A 429 17.44 5.36 7.59
CA GLY A 429 18.11 4.14 7.18
C GLY A 429 18.19 4.02 5.66
N PRO A 430 19.19 4.63 5.01
CA PRO A 430 19.39 4.45 3.58
C PRO A 430 19.88 3.02 3.34
N GLY A 431 19.13 2.27 2.54
CA GLY A 431 19.44 0.89 2.24
C GLY A 431 20.83 0.74 1.63
N VAL A 432 21.66 -0.10 2.23
CA VAL A 432 23.07 -0.27 1.84
C VAL A 432 23.31 -1.51 0.98
N TRP A 433 22.25 -2.29 0.74
CA TRP A 433 22.28 -3.50 -0.07
C TRP A 433 21.06 -3.54 -0.99
N ASP A 434 21.32 -3.56 -2.30
CA ASP A 434 20.32 -3.80 -3.32
C ASP A 434 19.84 -5.26 -3.24
N ILE A 435 18.67 -5.43 -2.64
CA ILE A 435 18.05 -6.73 -2.46
C ILE A 435 17.43 -7.27 -3.75
N HIS A 436 17.41 -6.53 -4.86
CA HIS A 436 16.89 -7.02 -6.14
C HIS A 436 17.97 -7.69 -6.99
N SER A 437 19.24 -7.38 -6.70
CA SER A 437 20.39 -8.07 -7.26
C SER A 437 20.49 -9.53 -6.77
N LYS A 438 21.05 -10.39 -7.62
CA LYS A 438 21.44 -11.76 -7.25
C LYS A 438 22.75 -11.79 -6.46
N TYR A 439 23.51 -10.69 -6.46
CA TYR A 439 24.81 -10.63 -5.81
C TYR A 439 24.67 -10.24 -4.32
N PRO A 440 25.48 -10.84 -3.42
CA PRO A 440 25.56 -10.40 -2.04
C PRO A 440 26.02 -8.94 -1.92
N ALA A 441 25.74 -8.31 -0.78
CA ALA A 441 26.07 -6.92 -0.50
C ALA A 441 27.55 -6.61 -0.78
N ASN A 442 27.79 -5.57 -1.58
CA ASN A 442 29.12 -5.10 -1.96
C ASN A 442 29.63 -4.06 -0.94
N ARG A 443 30.83 -4.25 -0.42
CA ARG A 443 31.41 -3.35 0.61
C ARG A 443 31.55 -1.91 0.12
N LYS A 444 32.02 -1.70 -1.11
CA LYS A 444 32.21 -0.35 -1.68
C LYS A 444 30.87 0.39 -1.79
N THR A 445 29.82 -0.29 -2.24
CA THR A 445 28.46 0.28 -2.29
C THR A 445 27.98 0.66 -0.89
N MET A 446 28.16 -0.22 0.10
CA MET A 446 27.80 0.08 1.49
C MET A 446 28.55 1.31 2.03
N GLU A 447 29.87 1.38 1.84
CA GLU A 447 30.69 2.52 2.30
C GLU A 447 30.28 3.84 1.61
N ASN A 448 29.97 3.80 0.30
CA ASN A 448 29.50 4.96 -0.44
C ASN A 448 28.15 5.48 0.11
N VAL A 449 27.17 4.59 0.30
CA VAL A 449 25.86 4.95 0.85
C VAL A 449 26.00 5.51 2.26
N ILE A 450 26.74 4.84 3.14
CA ILE A 450 26.90 5.24 4.55
C ILE A 450 27.63 6.59 4.64
N SER A 451 28.74 6.76 3.93
CA SER A 451 29.50 8.02 3.96
C SER A 451 28.69 9.19 3.41
N THR A 452 27.92 8.98 2.34
CA THR A 452 27.01 9.99 1.78
C THR A 452 25.90 10.35 2.78
N ALA A 453 25.31 9.34 3.44
CA ALA A 453 24.30 9.56 4.47
C ALA A 453 24.85 10.36 5.66
N ILE A 454 26.05 10.05 6.14
CA ILE A 454 26.68 10.78 7.24
C ILE A 454 26.92 12.24 6.86
N LYS A 455 27.40 12.51 5.64
CA LYS A 455 27.62 13.88 5.16
C LYS A 455 26.33 14.71 5.12
N VAL A 456 25.19 14.09 4.78
CA VAL A 456 23.91 14.80 4.62
C VAL A 456 23.13 14.90 5.93
N PHE A 457 23.07 13.83 6.73
CA PHE A 457 22.18 13.74 7.90
C PHE A 457 22.90 13.87 9.24
N GLY A 458 24.22 13.67 9.25
CA GLY A 458 25.04 13.54 10.46
C GLY A 458 25.03 12.12 11.03
N LYS A 459 26.12 11.74 11.71
CA LYS A 459 26.35 10.37 12.21
C LYS A 459 25.25 9.85 13.14
N ASP A 460 24.69 10.69 13.99
CA ASP A 460 23.74 10.30 15.04
C ASP A 460 22.32 9.98 14.53
N LYS A 461 22.09 10.09 13.22
CA LYS A 461 20.78 9.85 12.58
C LYS A 461 20.78 8.66 11.63
N VAL A 462 21.93 8.08 11.31
CA VAL A 462 22.06 7.07 10.27
C VAL A 462 21.86 5.66 10.85
N TRP A 463 20.93 4.91 10.26
CA TRP A 463 20.70 3.48 10.46
C TRP A 463 21.29 2.69 9.30
N ILE A 464 21.63 1.42 9.54
CA ILE A 464 22.18 0.51 8.53
C ILE A 464 21.19 -0.65 8.30
N ASN A 465 20.69 -0.77 7.08
CA ASN A 465 19.69 -1.77 6.69
C ASN A 465 19.82 -2.13 5.20
N PRO A 466 19.25 -3.25 4.74
CA PRO A 466 19.03 -3.51 3.31
C PRO A 466 18.03 -2.53 2.68
N ASP A 467 17.98 -2.47 1.35
CA ASP A 467 17.02 -1.64 0.60
C ASP A 467 15.57 -2.00 0.95
N CYS A 468 15.20 -3.29 0.94
CA CYS A 468 13.82 -3.73 1.23
C CYS A 468 13.80 -5.08 1.97
N GLY A 469 12.63 -5.73 2.04
CA GLY A 469 12.46 -7.08 2.58
C GLY A 469 13.22 -8.16 1.78
N LEU A 470 13.58 -9.25 2.45
CA LEU A 470 14.48 -10.29 1.94
C LEU A 470 13.73 -11.53 1.42
N LYS A 471 12.40 -11.48 1.32
CA LYS A 471 11.55 -12.62 0.88
C LYS A 471 11.97 -13.25 -0.45
N THR A 472 12.51 -12.46 -1.37
CA THR A 472 12.89 -12.89 -2.72
C THR A 472 14.32 -13.44 -2.83
N ARG A 473 15.08 -13.45 -1.73
CA ARG A 473 16.51 -13.84 -1.70
C ARG A 473 16.72 -15.26 -1.21
N GLY A 474 17.92 -15.80 -1.45
CA GLY A 474 18.36 -17.07 -0.89
C GLY A 474 19.07 -16.90 0.46
N TRP A 475 18.97 -17.89 1.35
CA TRP A 475 19.66 -17.86 2.64
C TRP A 475 21.19 -17.68 2.56
N PRO A 476 21.93 -18.30 1.60
CA PRO A 476 23.36 -18.05 1.45
C PRO A 476 23.68 -16.57 1.18
N GLU A 477 22.94 -15.94 0.27
CA GLU A 477 23.09 -14.52 -0.06
C GLU A 477 22.79 -13.64 1.17
N VAL A 478 21.69 -13.93 1.88
CA VAL A 478 21.30 -13.20 3.09
C VAL A 478 22.38 -13.29 4.17
N ASN A 479 22.90 -14.48 4.45
CA ASN A 479 23.91 -14.66 5.49
C ASN A 479 25.20 -13.91 5.18
N ILE A 480 25.68 -13.96 3.94
CA ILE A 480 26.88 -13.21 3.52
C ILE A 480 26.63 -11.70 3.63
N SER A 481 25.49 -11.22 3.13
CA SER A 481 25.16 -9.79 3.13
C SER A 481 24.99 -9.23 4.54
N LEU A 482 24.27 -9.92 5.43
CA LEU A 482 24.07 -9.49 6.82
C LEU A 482 25.40 -9.46 7.59
N ALA A 483 26.24 -10.47 7.45
CA ALA A 483 27.56 -10.49 8.08
C ALA A 483 28.41 -9.29 7.66
N ARG A 484 28.43 -8.98 6.35
CA ARG A 484 29.15 -7.80 5.83
C ARG A 484 28.55 -6.49 6.34
N MET A 485 27.22 -6.38 6.36
CA MET A 485 26.49 -5.20 6.82
C MET A 485 26.73 -4.90 8.31
N VAL A 486 26.74 -5.93 9.17
CA VAL A 486 27.06 -5.72 10.59
C VAL A 486 28.54 -5.42 10.78
N LYS A 487 29.44 -6.07 10.04
CA LYS A 487 30.88 -5.78 10.09
C LYS A 487 31.16 -4.31 9.74
N ILE A 488 30.58 -3.80 8.66
CA ILE A 488 30.79 -2.39 8.27
C ILE A 488 30.21 -1.42 9.31
N ALA A 489 29.05 -1.72 9.89
CA ALA A 489 28.51 -0.89 10.97
C ALA A 489 29.46 -0.83 12.18
N LYS A 490 30.07 -1.96 12.56
CA LYS A 490 31.10 -2.03 13.62
C LYS A 490 32.35 -1.23 13.26
N ASP A 491 32.82 -1.29 12.01
CA ASP A 491 33.97 -0.50 11.54
C ASP A 491 33.66 1.01 11.65
N TYR A 492 32.47 1.44 11.24
CA TYR A 492 32.05 2.84 11.36
C TYR A 492 31.83 3.27 12.81
N ARG A 493 31.31 2.40 13.70
CA ARG A 493 31.23 2.69 15.14
C ARG A 493 32.60 3.04 15.70
N LYS A 494 33.63 2.23 15.42
CA LYS A 494 35.00 2.49 15.87
C LYS A 494 35.56 3.80 15.32
N ARG A 495 35.25 4.14 14.06
CA ARG A 495 35.73 5.36 13.40
C ARG A 495 35.15 6.65 13.98
N TYR A 496 33.94 6.58 14.54
CA TYR A 496 33.18 7.73 15.04
C TYR A 496 32.91 7.69 16.56
N ALA A 497 33.53 6.71 17.25
CA ALA A 497 33.49 6.51 18.69
C ALA A 497 34.05 7.72 19.45
#